data_AF-A0AB74M1V2-F1
#
_entry.id   AF-A0AB74M1V2-F1
#
_cell.length_a   1.000
_cell.length_b   1.000
_cell.length_c   1.000
_cell.angle_alpha   90.00
_cell.angle_beta   90.00
_cell.angle_gamma   90.00
#
_symmetry.space_group_name_H-M   'P 1'
#
loop_
_entity.id
_entity.type
_entity.pdbx_description
1 polymer ?
#
loop_
_entity_poly.entity_id
_entity_poly.type
_entity_poly.pdbx_seq_one_letter_code
_entity_poly.pdbx_strand_id
1 'polypeptide(L)'
;MRAGSTGPPRARACGDAFRDADALRPPPTARVTDPAPASRKRDPRVDVLRGLALLIIFIDHIPNNAPALITPHNLGFSDAAELFVLFAGYSATVAYGGLFRRAGVPETLKRIAMRCLRIYVFQAGLLLATLLIVRAWMDATGLVPRFGVAPLLQMGLWSGLWRGLLLNALPNYLDILPLYIVLLAAFPLYYAGIRRSVWAVLSLSGLVWVLANLDPALNLPNAAADDGWYFNPFAWQFLFAIGMALAVMVAAGDGLLPRRAWLTAACWAYLAVSLFQAVPWDVFGLPDMRPFEMAVPDKARVSPLRLLHILALIYLLFGSPVLHRLATSPRLRPLEWCGRHSLEVFALGCLAALIGRISYRTFGPSWPLQVGVNLGGLAAMIALAWFLDRRARLSAAP
;
A
#
# COMPACT_ATOMS: atom_id res chain seq x y z
N MET A 1 90.47 0.40 -34.23
CA MET A 1 89.92 -0.91 -34.64
C MET A 1 88.41 -0.78 -34.81
N ARG A 2 87.89 -1.16 -35.99
CA ARG A 2 86.47 -1.24 -36.46
C ARG A 2 85.70 0.10 -36.52
N ALA A 3 85.41 0.76 -37.65
CA ALA A 3 84.95 0.44 -39.01
C ALA A 3 83.41 0.25 -39.19
N GLY A 4 82.82 1.06 -40.09
CA GLY A 4 81.48 0.97 -40.71
C GLY A 4 80.66 2.27 -40.53
N SER A 5 80.60 3.27 -41.43
CA SER A 5 80.01 3.38 -42.79
C SER A 5 78.54 2.88 -42.85
N THR A 6 77.50 3.57 -43.35
CA THR A 6 77.26 4.38 -44.57
C THR A 6 75.96 5.22 -44.39
N GLY A 7 75.86 6.50 -44.79
CA GLY A 7 75.23 6.96 -46.06
C GLY A 7 73.94 7.82 -45.84
N PRO A 8 73.74 9.00 -46.50
CA PRO A 8 72.53 9.86 -46.40
C PRO A 8 71.60 9.65 -47.63
N PRO A 9 70.62 10.51 -48.03
CA PRO A 9 69.73 11.50 -47.37
C PRO A 9 68.22 11.28 -47.74
N ARG A 10 67.27 12.14 -47.32
CA ARG A 10 66.26 12.80 -48.21
C ARG A 10 65.18 13.60 -47.45
N ALA A 11 64.98 14.84 -47.90
CA ALA A 11 63.81 15.66 -47.66
C ALA A 11 62.65 15.27 -48.61
N ARG A 12 61.41 15.26 -48.10
CA ARG A 12 60.13 15.35 -48.83
C ARG A 12 59.15 16.10 -47.90
N ALA A 13 58.80 17.34 -48.21
CA ALA A 13 57.76 17.79 -49.13
C ALA A 13 56.43 18.00 -48.40
N CYS A 14 56.09 19.29 -48.30
CA CYS A 14 54.79 19.86 -47.97
C CYS A 14 53.77 19.46 -49.04
N GLY A 15 52.61 18.95 -48.63
CA GLY A 15 51.49 18.66 -49.53
C GLY A 15 50.46 17.74 -48.91
N ASP A 16 49.22 18.24 -48.81
CA ASP A 16 47.96 17.51 -48.74
C ASP A 16 47.55 16.83 -47.43
N ALA A 17 46.86 17.60 -46.58
CA ALA A 17 45.81 17.08 -45.70
C ALA A 17 44.68 18.10 -45.48
N PHE A 18 44.08 18.58 -46.57
CA PHE A 18 42.73 19.16 -46.53
C PHE A 18 41.71 18.01 -46.40
N ARG A 19 41.62 17.38 -45.22
CA ARG A 19 40.59 16.39 -44.87
C ARG A 19 40.29 16.36 -43.36
N ASP A 20 40.06 17.53 -42.76
CA ASP A 20 39.53 17.64 -41.39
C ASP A 20 38.16 18.36 -41.40
N ALA A 21 37.13 17.68 -41.91
CA ALA A 21 35.75 18.15 -41.87
C ALA A 21 34.76 17.10 -41.33
N ASP A 22 35.23 16.09 -40.59
CA ASP A 22 34.38 15.06 -39.96
C ASP A 22 34.54 15.01 -38.42
N ALA A 23 35.29 15.95 -37.82
CA ALA A 23 35.59 15.97 -36.38
C ALA A 23 34.55 16.69 -35.48
N LEU A 24 33.34 16.96 -36.00
CA LEU A 24 32.28 17.69 -35.27
C LEU A 24 30.96 16.92 -35.18
N ARG A 25 31.03 15.58 -35.07
CA ARG A 25 29.87 14.78 -34.66
C ARG A 25 29.74 14.78 -33.14
N PRO A 26 28.63 15.26 -32.56
CA PRO A 26 28.38 15.09 -31.13
C PRO A 26 28.35 13.59 -30.79
N PRO A 27 28.80 13.19 -29.59
CA PRO A 27 28.77 11.78 -29.20
C PRO A 27 27.34 11.26 -29.30
N PRO A 28 27.13 10.01 -29.74
CA PRO A 28 25.80 9.43 -29.77
C PRO A 28 25.23 9.50 -28.36
N THR A 29 24.16 10.29 -28.20
CA THR A 29 23.35 10.33 -26.98
C THR A 29 23.08 8.89 -26.58
N ALA A 30 23.51 8.50 -25.38
CA ALA A 30 23.28 7.17 -24.85
C ALA A 30 21.78 6.86 -24.95
N ARG A 31 21.39 6.09 -25.97
CA ARG A 31 20.09 5.43 -25.98
C ARG A 31 20.14 4.55 -24.75
N VAL A 32 19.18 4.75 -23.85
CA VAL A 32 18.88 3.77 -22.81
C VAL A 32 18.51 2.49 -23.54
N THR A 33 19.50 1.63 -23.81
CA THR A 33 19.28 0.27 -24.25
C THR A 33 18.70 -0.45 -23.06
N ASP A 34 17.38 -0.63 -23.10
CA ASP A 34 16.63 -1.35 -22.08
C ASP A 34 17.31 -2.71 -21.85
N PRO A 35 17.78 -3.01 -20.62
CA PRO A 35 18.27 -4.35 -20.33
C PRO A 35 17.14 -5.35 -20.59
N ALA A 36 17.50 -6.47 -21.20
CA ALA A 36 16.60 -7.59 -21.44
C ALA A 36 15.83 -7.93 -20.14
N PRO A 37 14.54 -8.29 -20.22
CA PRO A 37 13.74 -8.47 -19.03
C PRO A 37 14.19 -9.71 -18.26
N ALA A 38 15.14 -9.56 -17.34
CA ALA A 38 15.29 -10.48 -16.23
C ALA A 38 13.91 -10.63 -15.58
N SER A 39 13.52 -11.87 -15.26
CA SER A 39 12.34 -12.11 -14.44
C SER A 39 12.52 -11.34 -13.14
N ARG A 40 11.89 -10.17 -13.02
CA ARG A 40 11.98 -9.35 -11.81
C ARG A 40 11.45 -10.20 -10.67
N LYS A 41 12.36 -10.72 -9.84
CA LYS A 41 12.02 -11.47 -8.64
C LYS A 41 11.12 -10.58 -7.79
N ARG A 42 9.97 -11.13 -7.40
CA ARG A 42 9.01 -10.48 -6.51
C ARG A 42 9.73 -10.08 -5.22
N ASP A 43 9.54 -8.85 -4.76
CA ASP A 43 10.18 -8.33 -3.55
C ASP A 43 9.45 -8.84 -2.31
N PRO A 44 10.05 -9.73 -1.50
CA PRO A 44 9.37 -10.34 -0.36
C PRO A 44 9.04 -9.34 0.75
N ARG A 45 9.74 -8.18 0.83
CA ARG A 45 9.41 -7.12 1.80
C ARG A 45 7.98 -6.65 1.66
N VAL A 46 7.53 -6.49 0.42
CA VAL A 46 6.19 -5.97 0.14
C VAL A 46 5.14 -6.96 0.59
N ASP A 47 5.33 -8.26 0.35
CA ASP A 47 4.40 -9.28 0.80
C ASP A 47 4.42 -9.41 2.33
N VAL A 48 5.59 -9.45 2.97
CA VAL A 48 5.71 -9.51 4.44
C VAL A 48 5.02 -8.32 5.10
N LEU A 49 5.28 -7.10 4.63
CA LEU A 49 4.69 -5.89 5.22
C LEU A 49 3.19 -5.78 4.93
N ARG A 50 2.72 -6.22 3.75
CA ARG A 50 1.28 -6.34 3.46
C ARG A 50 0.64 -7.37 4.39
N GLY A 51 1.28 -8.52 4.61
CA GLY A 51 0.79 -9.54 5.54
C GLY A 51 0.70 -9.02 6.97
N LEU A 52 1.73 -8.32 7.44
CA LEU A 52 1.72 -7.66 8.75
C LEU A 52 0.57 -6.63 8.84
N ALA A 53 0.39 -5.81 7.81
CA ALA A 53 -0.70 -4.83 7.75
C ALA A 53 -2.07 -5.50 7.89
N LEU A 54 -2.31 -6.65 7.24
CA LEU A 54 -3.58 -7.37 7.34
C LEU A 54 -3.86 -7.87 8.76
N LEU A 55 -2.86 -8.41 9.45
CA LEU A 55 -3.02 -8.89 10.83
C LEU A 55 -3.28 -7.72 11.78
N ILE A 56 -2.58 -6.60 11.61
CA ILE A 56 -2.80 -5.36 12.37
C ILE A 56 -4.20 -4.80 12.11
N ILE A 57 -4.63 -4.74 10.85
CA ILE A 57 -5.99 -4.31 10.47
C ILE A 57 -7.04 -5.12 11.23
N PHE A 58 -6.92 -6.45 11.26
CA PHE A 58 -7.84 -7.30 12.02
C PHE A 58 -7.91 -6.91 13.50
N ILE A 59 -6.76 -6.72 14.16
CA ILE A 59 -6.67 -6.34 15.57
C ILE A 59 -7.34 -4.98 15.82
N ASP A 60 -7.02 -3.97 14.99
CA ASP A 60 -7.48 -2.59 15.12
C ASP A 60 -8.98 -2.44 14.84
N HIS A 61 -9.56 -3.37 14.09
CA HIS A 61 -10.96 -3.33 13.68
C HIS A 61 -11.92 -3.88 14.75
N ILE A 62 -11.39 -4.47 15.83
CA ILE A 62 -12.15 -4.91 17.01
C ILE A 62 -12.09 -3.80 18.07
N PRO A 63 -13.24 -3.21 18.49
CA PRO A 63 -13.23 -2.13 19.47
C PRO A 63 -12.86 -2.65 20.87
N ASN A 64 -12.28 -1.80 21.72
CA ASN A 64 -11.88 -2.15 23.10
C ASN A 64 -10.99 -3.40 23.17
N ASN A 65 -10.07 -3.53 22.20
CA ASN A 65 -9.17 -4.66 22.09
C ASN A 65 -7.78 -4.28 22.61
N ALA A 66 -7.31 -4.89 23.70
CA ALA A 66 -6.05 -4.52 24.34
C ALA A 66 -4.83 -4.59 23.39
N PRO A 67 -4.69 -5.59 22.49
CA PRO A 67 -3.59 -5.61 21.52
C PRO A 67 -3.57 -4.42 20.55
N ALA A 68 -4.72 -3.76 20.31
CA ALA A 68 -4.78 -2.58 19.44
C ALA A 68 -4.02 -1.38 20.03
N LEU A 69 -3.83 -1.31 21.35
CA LEU A 69 -3.13 -0.20 22.01
C LEU A 69 -1.65 -0.10 21.62
N ILE A 70 -1.07 -1.20 21.13
CA ILE A 70 0.35 -1.27 20.74
C ILE A 70 0.54 -1.39 19.22
N THR A 71 -0.50 -1.13 18.43
CA THR A 71 -0.41 -1.11 16.97
C THR A 71 -0.06 0.29 16.45
N PRO A 72 0.40 0.41 15.20
CA PRO A 72 0.66 1.71 14.58
C PRO A 72 -0.52 2.68 14.62
N HIS A 73 -1.77 2.19 14.70
CA HIS A 73 -2.96 3.03 14.82
C HIS A 73 -2.97 3.88 16.09
N ASN A 74 -2.42 3.37 17.20
CA ASN A 74 -2.34 4.06 18.49
C ASN A 74 -0.92 4.54 18.85
N LEU A 75 0.09 4.16 18.08
CA LEU A 75 1.50 4.49 18.35
C LEU A 75 2.12 5.44 17.31
N GLY A 76 1.33 5.96 16.38
CA GLY A 76 1.82 6.92 15.39
C GLY A 76 0.68 7.59 14.64
N PHE A 77 1.02 8.49 13.72
CA PHE A 77 0.00 9.22 12.97
C PHE A 77 -0.62 8.42 11.83
N SER A 78 0.08 7.46 11.23
CA SER A 78 -0.47 6.62 10.16
C SER A 78 -0.66 5.18 10.64
N ASP A 79 -1.57 4.44 10.03
CA ASP A 79 -1.83 3.05 10.36
C ASP A 79 -1.58 2.11 9.17
N ALA A 80 -2.03 0.87 9.31
CA ALA A 80 -1.85 -0.16 8.31
C ALA A 80 -2.54 0.15 6.97
N ALA A 81 -3.56 1.03 6.93
CA ALA A 81 -4.23 1.40 5.70
C ALA A 81 -3.33 2.20 4.75
N GLU A 82 -2.58 3.20 5.26
CA GLU A 82 -1.64 3.97 4.42
C GLU A 82 -0.57 3.07 3.79
N LEU A 83 -0.03 2.13 4.58
CA LEU A 83 0.92 1.14 4.10
C LEU A 83 0.30 0.25 3.01
N PHE A 84 -0.93 -0.19 3.21
CA PHE A 84 -1.64 -1.07 2.27
C PHE A 84 -1.92 -0.39 0.93
N VAL A 85 -2.38 0.86 0.94
CA VAL A 85 -2.66 1.64 -0.29
C VAL A 85 -1.38 2.05 -1.01
N LEU A 86 -0.34 2.44 -0.29
CA LEU A 86 0.97 2.71 -0.88
C LEU A 86 1.51 1.45 -1.58
N PHE A 87 1.45 0.28 -0.93
CA PHE A 87 1.87 -0.96 -1.57
C PHE A 87 0.93 -1.46 -2.66
N ALA A 88 -0.33 -1.05 -2.69
CA ALA A 88 -1.18 -1.28 -3.85
C ALA A 88 -0.59 -0.61 -5.11
N GLY A 89 -0.12 0.63 -5.00
CA GLY A 89 0.57 1.34 -6.10
C GLY A 89 1.89 0.67 -6.49
N TYR A 90 2.71 0.31 -5.50
CA TYR A 90 3.97 -0.40 -5.73
C TYR A 90 3.74 -1.73 -6.48
N SER A 91 2.85 -2.57 -5.95
CA SER A 91 2.55 -3.88 -6.53
C SER A 91 1.93 -3.77 -7.92
N ALA A 92 1.07 -2.78 -8.17
CA ALA A 92 0.49 -2.55 -9.49
C ALA A 92 1.58 -2.20 -10.53
N THR A 93 2.52 -1.32 -10.18
CA THR A 93 3.65 -0.98 -11.06
C THR A 93 4.52 -2.19 -11.37
N VAL A 94 4.84 -3.01 -10.37
CA VAL A 94 5.65 -4.22 -10.56
C VAL A 94 4.91 -5.27 -11.41
N ALA A 95 3.62 -5.48 -11.17
CA ALA A 95 2.84 -6.52 -11.84
C ALA A 95 2.46 -6.16 -13.29
N TYR A 96 2.04 -4.92 -13.52
CA TYR A 96 1.44 -4.51 -14.79
C TYR A 96 2.36 -3.60 -15.63
N GLY A 97 3.36 -2.95 -15.04
CA GLY A 97 4.20 -1.99 -15.76
C GLY A 97 4.91 -2.61 -16.97
N GLY A 98 5.61 -3.74 -16.75
CA GLY A 98 6.23 -4.48 -17.85
C GLY A 98 5.23 -5.16 -18.79
N LEU A 99 4.00 -5.40 -18.33
CA LEU A 99 2.98 -6.11 -19.09
C LEU A 99 2.46 -5.29 -20.27
N PHE A 100 2.33 -3.97 -20.12
CA PHE A 100 1.94 -3.08 -21.21
C PHE A 100 2.83 -3.19 -22.44
N ARG A 101 4.14 -3.45 -22.24
CA ARG A 101 5.10 -3.65 -23.33
C ARG A 101 5.10 -5.09 -23.85
N ARG A 102 4.97 -6.08 -22.97
CA ARG A 102 5.09 -7.51 -23.32
C ARG A 102 3.82 -8.10 -23.94
N ALA A 103 2.65 -7.70 -23.47
CA ALA A 103 1.35 -8.25 -23.89
C ALA A 103 0.44 -7.21 -24.56
N GLY A 104 0.86 -5.94 -24.61
CA GLY A 104 0.08 -4.86 -25.20
C GLY A 104 -0.95 -4.25 -24.25
N VAL A 105 -1.54 -3.13 -24.68
CA VAL A 105 -2.52 -2.37 -23.91
C VAL A 105 -3.82 -3.15 -23.67
N PRO A 106 -4.47 -3.77 -24.68
CA PRO A 106 -5.77 -4.41 -24.48
C PRO A 106 -5.73 -5.56 -23.47
N GLU A 107 -4.72 -6.43 -23.57
CA GLU A 107 -4.54 -7.56 -22.66
C GLU A 107 -4.21 -7.09 -21.24
N THR A 108 -3.41 -6.03 -21.10
CA THR A 108 -3.12 -5.46 -19.78
C THR A 108 -4.37 -4.86 -19.14
N LEU A 109 -5.17 -4.11 -19.91
CA LEU A 109 -6.45 -3.56 -19.43
C LEU A 109 -7.43 -4.66 -19.04
N LYS A 110 -7.52 -5.75 -19.83
CA LYS A 110 -8.35 -6.91 -19.50
C LYS A 110 -7.94 -7.53 -18.16
N ARG A 111 -6.64 -7.72 -17.89
CA ARG A 111 -6.17 -8.27 -16.61
C ARG A 111 -6.43 -7.35 -15.42
N ILE A 112 -6.29 -6.04 -15.62
CA ILE A 112 -6.64 -5.03 -14.61
C ILE A 112 -8.14 -5.08 -14.33
N ALA A 113 -8.99 -5.09 -15.36
CA ALA A 113 -10.45 -5.17 -15.23
C ALA A 113 -10.89 -6.45 -14.51
N MET A 114 -10.31 -7.62 -14.86
CA MET A 114 -10.58 -8.87 -14.16
C MET A 114 -10.14 -8.84 -12.69
N ARG A 115 -9.05 -8.11 -12.38
CA ARG A 115 -8.62 -7.91 -10.99
C ARG A 115 -9.59 -7.00 -10.24
N CYS A 116 -10.05 -5.91 -10.84
CA CYS A 116 -11.09 -5.05 -10.27
C CYS A 116 -12.38 -5.82 -10.02
N LEU A 117 -12.84 -6.63 -11.00
CA LEU A 117 -14.02 -7.48 -10.85
C LEU A 117 -13.87 -8.46 -9.70
N ARG A 118 -12.70 -9.10 -9.55
CA ARG A 118 -12.44 -9.99 -8.41
C ARG A 118 -12.56 -9.25 -7.08
N ILE A 119 -11.97 -8.06 -6.96
CA ILE A 119 -12.08 -7.26 -5.72
C ILE A 119 -13.54 -6.87 -5.47
N TYR A 120 -14.28 -6.49 -6.52
CA TYR A 120 -15.70 -6.16 -6.44
C TYR A 120 -16.55 -7.35 -5.96
N VAL A 121 -16.32 -8.56 -6.47
CA VAL A 121 -17.02 -9.77 -6.02
C VAL A 121 -16.75 -10.05 -4.55
N PHE A 122 -15.50 -9.87 -4.09
CA PHE A 122 -15.17 -9.98 -2.66
C PHE A 122 -15.87 -8.90 -1.83
N GLN A 123 -15.92 -7.66 -2.32
CA GLN A 123 -16.65 -6.57 -1.66
C GLN A 123 -18.15 -6.89 -1.54
N ALA A 124 -18.77 -7.35 -2.62
CA ALA A 124 -20.19 -7.73 -2.65
C ALA A 124 -20.47 -8.90 -1.69
N GLY A 125 -19.61 -9.93 -1.69
CA GLY A 125 -19.71 -11.07 -0.79
C GLY A 125 -19.55 -10.67 0.68
N LEU A 126 -18.57 -9.81 0.99
CA LEU A 126 -18.37 -9.28 2.34
C LEU A 126 -19.54 -8.43 2.82
N LEU A 127 -20.07 -7.57 1.96
CA LEU A 127 -21.25 -6.76 2.25
C LEU A 127 -22.45 -7.66 2.59
N LEU A 128 -22.75 -8.62 1.71
CA LEU A 128 -23.86 -9.55 1.91
C LEU A 128 -23.69 -10.36 3.21
N ALA A 129 -22.51 -10.96 3.41
CA ALA A 129 -22.21 -11.74 4.61
C ALA A 129 -22.33 -10.88 5.88
N THR A 130 -21.82 -9.64 5.86
CA THR A 130 -21.92 -8.72 7.00
C THR A 130 -23.38 -8.39 7.32
N LEU A 131 -24.18 -8.04 6.32
CA LEU A 131 -25.60 -7.73 6.52
C LEU A 131 -26.36 -8.93 7.10
N LEU A 132 -26.11 -10.13 6.58
CA LEU A 132 -26.75 -11.36 7.05
C LEU A 132 -26.32 -11.75 8.48
N ILE A 133 -25.02 -11.72 8.78
CA ILE A 133 -24.49 -12.04 10.11
C ILE A 133 -25.04 -11.05 11.14
N VAL A 134 -25.00 -9.76 10.84
CA VAL A 134 -25.50 -8.72 11.75
C VAL A 134 -27.01 -8.86 11.94
N ARG A 135 -27.78 -9.11 10.86
CA ARG A 135 -29.23 -9.32 10.97
C ARG A 135 -29.57 -10.53 11.83
N ALA A 136 -28.94 -11.68 11.56
CA ALA A 136 -29.16 -12.89 12.36
C ALA A 136 -28.79 -12.68 13.84
N TRP A 137 -27.71 -11.94 14.10
CA TRP A 137 -27.30 -11.60 15.47
C TRP A 137 -28.31 -10.69 16.17
N MET A 138 -28.84 -9.69 15.46
CA MET A 138 -29.92 -8.83 15.97
C MET A 138 -31.14 -9.65 16.34
N ASP A 139 -31.56 -10.56 15.48
CA ASP A 139 -32.74 -11.41 15.69
C ASP A 139 -32.52 -12.36 16.90
N ALA A 140 -31.29 -12.84 17.11
CA ALA A 140 -30.96 -13.73 18.23
C ALA A 140 -30.77 -13.03 19.59
N THR A 141 -30.30 -11.78 19.60
CA THR A 141 -29.89 -11.08 20.84
C THR A 141 -30.74 -9.86 21.19
N GLY A 142 -31.57 -9.37 20.26
CA GLY A 142 -32.29 -8.11 20.39
C GLY A 142 -31.41 -6.85 20.34
N LEU A 143 -30.09 -6.99 20.16
CA LEU A 143 -29.15 -5.87 20.17
C LEU A 143 -29.07 -5.19 18.80
N VAL A 144 -29.46 -3.91 18.76
CA VAL A 144 -29.31 -3.08 17.54
C VAL A 144 -27.86 -2.59 17.41
N PRO A 145 -27.19 -2.78 16.26
CA PRO A 145 -25.87 -2.21 15.99
C PRO A 145 -25.94 -0.68 15.99
N ARG A 146 -25.03 -0.02 16.71
CA ARG A 146 -24.94 1.46 16.71
C ARG A 146 -23.99 2.03 15.65
N PHE A 147 -23.14 1.19 15.04
CA PHE A 147 -22.11 1.61 14.10
C PHE A 147 -21.91 0.54 13.01
N GLY A 148 -21.21 0.89 11.93
CA GLY A 148 -20.90 -0.03 10.83
C GLY A 148 -22.01 -0.07 9.79
N VAL A 149 -22.72 -1.20 9.68
CA VAL A 149 -23.78 -1.41 8.68
C VAL A 149 -25.15 -0.86 9.08
N ALA A 150 -25.26 -0.23 10.26
CA ALA A 150 -26.53 0.30 10.76
C ALA A 150 -27.25 1.24 9.76
N PRO A 151 -26.58 2.21 9.09
CA PRO A 151 -27.23 3.04 8.08
C PRO A 151 -27.81 2.23 6.92
N LEU A 152 -27.10 1.21 6.44
CA LEU A 152 -27.59 0.34 5.36
C LEU A 152 -28.82 -0.47 5.79
N LEU A 153 -28.85 -0.95 7.03
CA LEU A 153 -30.01 -1.68 7.57
C LEU A 153 -31.22 -0.76 7.78
N GLN A 154 -31.00 0.50 8.17
CA GLN A 154 -32.05 1.52 8.33
C GLN A 154 -32.70 1.90 7.01
N MET A 155 -31.96 1.86 5.89
CA MET A 155 -32.52 2.03 4.54
C MET A 155 -33.40 0.84 4.09
N GLY A 156 -33.41 -0.27 4.86
CA GLY A 156 -33.98 -1.56 4.50
C GLY A 156 -32.95 -2.48 3.86
N LEU A 157 -33.00 -3.79 4.20
CA LEU A 157 -31.98 -4.77 3.80
C LEU A 157 -31.71 -4.79 2.28
N TRP A 158 -32.76 -4.77 1.46
CA TRP A 158 -32.64 -4.80 0.01
C TRP A 158 -32.09 -3.48 -0.55
N SER A 159 -32.62 -2.34 -0.09
CA SER A 159 -32.17 -1.01 -0.50
C SER A 159 -30.71 -0.75 -0.10
N GLY A 160 -30.33 -1.11 1.12
CA GLY A 160 -28.97 -1.01 1.63
C GLY A 160 -28.00 -1.91 0.87
N LEU A 161 -28.39 -3.16 0.58
CA LEU A 161 -27.60 -4.06 -0.27
C LEU A 161 -27.40 -3.46 -1.66
N TRP A 162 -28.46 -3.00 -2.32
CA TRP A 162 -28.37 -2.42 -3.66
C TRP A 162 -27.47 -1.18 -3.70
N ARG A 163 -27.65 -0.25 -2.75
CA ARG A 163 -26.81 0.95 -2.64
C ARG A 163 -25.34 0.61 -2.34
N GLY A 164 -25.09 -0.42 -1.54
CA GLY A 164 -23.74 -0.91 -1.27
C GLY A 164 -23.10 -1.58 -2.48
N LEU A 165 -23.86 -2.36 -3.26
CA LEU A 165 -23.38 -2.94 -4.53
C LEU A 165 -23.06 -1.86 -5.57
N LEU A 166 -23.85 -0.79 -5.61
CA LEU A 166 -23.56 0.38 -6.45
C LEU A 166 -22.39 1.24 -5.96
N LEU A 167 -21.72 0.84 -4.86
CA LEU A 167 -20.66 1.61 -4.19
C LEU A 167 -21.10 3.04 -3.79
N ASN A 168 -22.40 3.25 -3.64
CA ASN A 168 -22.99 4.52 -3.23
C ASN A 168 -23.20 4.60 -1.72
N ALA A 169 -23.34 3.47 -1.03
CA ALA A 169 -23.44 3.37 0.42
C ALA A 169 -22.33 2.46 0.96
N LEU A 170 -21.27 3.05 1.48
CA LEU A 170 -20.12 2.30 1.99
C LEU A 170 -20.14 2.30 3.53
N PRO A 171 -20.31 1.13 4.17
CA PRO A 171 -20.12 1.06 5.61
C PRO A 171 -18.63 1.25 5.94
N ASN A 172 -18.32 2.01 6.99
CA ASN A 172 -16.97 2.43 7.43
C ASN A 172 -15.96 1.29 7.69
N TYR A 173 -16.37 0.03 7.52
CA TYR A 173 -15.57 -1.17 7.72
C TYR A 173 -15.16 -1.85 6.39
N LEU A 174 -15.87 -1.57 5.30
CA LEU A 174 -15.70 -2.23 3.98
C LEU A 174 -15.40 -1.23 2.86
N ASP A 175 -15.03 -0.01 3.19
CA ASP A 175 -14.84 1.12 2.27
C ASP A 175 -13.44 1.19 1.62
N ILE A 176 -12.45 0.45 2.16
CA ILE A 176 -11.10 0.37 1.56
C ILE A 176 -11.05 -0.41 0.23
N LEU A 177 -11.89 -1.44 0.04
CA LEU A 177 -11.92 -2.21 -1.21
C LEU A 177 -12.49 -1.39 -2.39
N PRO A 178 -13.61 -0.64 -2.22
CA PRO A 178 -14.06 0.34 -3.22
C PRO A 178 -12.97 1.33 -3.63
N LEU A 179 -12.25 1.91 -2.67
CA LEU A 179 -11.10 2.77 -2.95
C LEU A 179 -10.08 2.03 -3.82
N TYR A 180 -9.74 0.78 -3.47
CA TYR A 180 -8.76 0.03 -4.23
C TYR A 180 -9.20 -0.24 -5.69
N ILE A 181 -10.48 -0.50 -5.93
CA ILE A 181 -11.03 -0.63 -7.29
C ILE A 181 -10.82 0.66 -8.08
N VAL A 182 -11.14 1.82 -7.49
CA VAL A 182 -10.96 3.13 -8.14
C VAL A 182 -9.49 3.38 -8.48
N LEU A 183 -8.58 3.18 -7.53
CA LEU A 183 -7.14 3.39 -7.72
C LEU A 183 -6.54 2.45 -8.77
N LEU A 184 -6.94 1.18 -8.74
CA LEU A 184 -6.47 0.19 -9.70
C LEU A 184 -7.04 0.43 -11.10
N ALA A 185 -8.29 0.87 -11.21
CA ALA A 185 -8.88 1.28 -12.48
C ALA A 185 -8.19 2.53 -13.07
N ALA A 186 -7.75 3.45 -12.22
CA ALA A 186 -7.00 4.64 -12.63
C ALA A 186 -5.52 4.34 -13.00
N PHE A 187 -4.97 3.20 -12.56
CA PHE A 187 -3.56 2.84 -12.77
C PHE A 187 -3.05 3.00 -14.22
N PRO A 188 -3.78 2.62 -15.30
CA PRO A 188 -3.31 2.82 -16.67
C PRO A 188 -2.99 4.29 -16.99
N LEU A 189 -3.78 5.23 -16.47
CA LEU A 189 -3.55 6.66 -16.63
C LEU A 189 -2.29 7.11 -15.90
N TYR A 190 -2.16 6.75 -14.62
CA TYR A 190 -0.93 7.03 -13.85
C TYR A 190 0.30 6.44 -14.52
N TYR A 191 0.21 5.20 -14.99
CA TYR A 191 1.32 4.51 -15.64
C TYR A 191 1.71 5.20 -16.96
N ALA A 192 0.74 5.66 -17.76
CA ALA A 192 1.02 6.43 -18.96
C ALA A 192 1.76 7.75 -18.67
N GLY A 193 1.47 8.39 -17.53
CA GLY A 193 2.19 9.57 -17.05
C GLY A 193 3.59 9.26 -16.51
N ILE A 194 3.72 8.24 -15.64
CA ILE A 194 4.98 7.87 -14.98
C ILE A 194 6.06 7.48 -16.00
N ARG A 195 5.67 6.86 -17.13
CA ARG A 195 6.61 6.55 -18.22
C ARG A 195 7.25 7.79 -18.85
N ARG A 196 6.63 8.97 -18.72
CA ARG A 196 7.17 10.24 -19.20
C ARG A 196 7.93 10.97 -18.12
N SER A 197 7.32 11.13 -16.94
CA SER A 197 7.94 11.78 -15.80
C SER A 197 7.25 11.35 -14.50
N VAL A 198 8.02 10.72 -13.60
CA VAL A 198 7.58 10.40 -12.24
C VAL A 198 7.18 11.67 -11.50
N TRP A 199 8.00 12.72 -11.60
CA TRP A 199 7.77 13.99 -10.91
C TRP A 199 6.51 14.71 -11.40
N ALA A 200 6.21 14.68 -12.70
CA ALA A 200 4.99 15.29 -13.22
C ALA A 200 3.73 14.63 -12.63
N VAL A 201 3.71 13.30 -12.55
CA VAL A 201 2.60 12.56 -11.94
C VAL A 201 2.50 12.82 -10.44
N LEU A 202 3.64 12.82 -9.72
CA LEU A 202 3.64 13.13 -8.29
C LEU A 202 3.19 14.57 -8.00
N SER A 203 3.60 15.55 -8.81
CA SER A 203 3.17 16.94 -8.65
C SER A 203 1.68 17.11 -8.91
N LEU A 204 1.14 16.51 -9.98
CA LEU A 204 -0.29 16.56 -10.28
C LEU A 204 -1.12 15.85 -9.21
N SER A 205 -0.69 14.65 -8.83
CA SER A 205 -1.34 13.86 -7.78
C SER A 205 -1.27 14.56 -6.42
N GLY A 206 -0.13 15.18 -6.10
CA GLY A 206 0.07 15.98 -4.90
C GLY A 206 -0.79 17.23 -4.88
N LEU A 207 -0.98 17.90 -6.04
CA LEU A 207 -1.89 19.04 -6.14
C LEU A 207 -3.34 18.64 -5.81
N VAL A 208 -3.82 17.52 -6.36
CA VAL A 208 -5.16 17.00 -6.03
C VAL A 208 -5.28 16.68 -4.54
N TRP A 209 -4.24 16.11 -3.93
CA TRP A 209 -4.19 15.84 -2.48
C TRP A 209 -4.20 17.13 -1.64
N VAL A 210 -3.46 18.17 -2.04
CA VAL A 210 -3.49 19.49 -1.38
C VAL A 210 -4.91 20.08 -1.46
N LEU A 211 -5.52 20.07 -2.65
CA LEU A 211 -6.88 20.58 -2.83
C LEU A 211 -7.89 19.83 -1.95
N ALA A 212 -7.79 18.51 -1.85
CA ALA A 212 -8.66 17.72 -0.97
C ALA A 212 -8.47 18.07 0.51
N ASN A 213 -7.25 18.42 0.95
CA ASN A 213 -6.99 18.86 2.33
C ASN A 213 -7.48 20.29 2.60
N LEU A 214 -7.52 21.15 1.59
CA LEU A 214 -8.02 22.52 1.71
C LEU A 214 -9.55 22.60 1.67
N ASP A 215 -10.19 21.76 0.86
CA ASP A 215 -11.65 21.72 0.69
C ASP A 215 -12.21 20.35 1.08
N PRO A 216 -12.81 20.21 2.29
CA PRO A 216 -13.46 18.98 2.72
C PRO A 216 -14.60 18.51 1.79
N ALA A 217 -15.22 19.42 1.02
CA ALA A 217 -16.29 19.07 0.08
C ALA A 217 -15.77 18.34 -1.17
N LEU A 218 -14.46 18.39 -1.43
CA LEU A 218 -13.84 17.62 -2.51
C LEU A 218 -13.75 16.13 -2.12
N ASN A 219 -14.90 15.46 -2.16
CA ASN A 219 -15.05 14.04 -1.85
C ASN A 219 -16.14 13.41 -2.71
N LEU A 220 -16.18 12.07 -2.75
CA LEU A 220 -17.31 11.36 -3.34
C LEU A 220 -18.45 11.23 -2.32
N PRO A 221 -19.73 11.33 -2.73
CA PRO A 221 -20.86 11.17 -1.83
C PRO A 221 -20.99 9.73 -1.33
N ASN A 222 -21.47 9.58 -0.10
CA ASN A 222 -21.76 8.29 0.52
C ASN A 222 -23.15 8.35 1.15
N ALA A 223 -24.12 7.60 0.64
CA ALA A 223 -25.47 7.60 1.22
C ALA A 223 -25.51 7.05 2.66
N ALA A 224 -24.47 6.37 3.12
CA ALA A 224 -24.36 5.86 4.48
C ALA A 224 -23.64 6.81 5.47
N ALA A 225 -23.09 7.95 5.00
CA ALA A 225 -22.37 8.91 5.82
C ALA A 225 -22.39 10.32 5.22
N ASP A 226 -22.64 11.33 6.06
CA ASP A 226 -22.84 12.71 5.58
C ASP A 226 -21.57 13.34 4.98
N ASP A 227 -20.38 12.96 5.46
CA ASP A 227 -19.08 13.52 5.02
C ASP A 227 -18.50 12.86 3.75
N GLY A 228 -19.28 11.99 3.09
CA GLY A 228 -18.87 11.27 1.89
C GLY A 228 -18.04 10.01 2.18
N TRP A 229 -17.15 9.67 1.25
CA TRP A 229 -16.29 8.50 1.40
C TRP A 229 -15.26 8.75 2.50
N TYR A 230 -15.20 7.85 3.49
CA TYR A 230 -14.21 7.93 4.55
C TYR A 230 -12.79 7.87 3.98
N PHE A 231 -12.50 6.91 3.11
CA PHE A 231 -11.27 6.90 2.32
C PHE A 231 -11.42 7.79 1.08
N ASN A 232 -11.24 9.11 1.23
CA ASN A 232 -11.42 10.08 0.15
C ASN A 232 -10.49 9.77 -1.06
N PRO A 233 -11.03 9.39 -2.24
CA PRO A 233 -10.20 8.99 -3.37
C PRO A 233 -9.26 10.08 -3.88
N PHE A 234 -9.63 11.37 -3.74
CA PHE A 234 -8.81 12.50 -4.18
C PHE A 234 -7.55 12.68 -3.31
N ALA A 235 -7.63 12.33 -2.04
CA ALA A 235 -6.48 12.30 -1.13
C ALA A 235 -5.67 11.01 -1.25
N TRP A 236 -6.33 9.86 -1.14
CA TRP A 236 -5.67 8.55 -1.06
C TRP A 236 -4.98 8.13 -2.36
N GLN A 237 -5.37 8.69 -3.50
CA GLN A 237 -4.66 8.47 -4.76
C GLN A 237 -3.20 8.93 -4.73
N PHE A 238 -2.85 9.89 -3.86
CA PHE A 238 -1.47 10.33 -3.75
C PHE A 238 -0.56 9.28 -3.12
N LEU A 239 -1.03 8.56 -2.10
CA LEU A 239 -0.30 7.41 -1.56
C LEU A 239 -0.08 6.33 -2.61
N PHE A 240 -1.07 6.08 -3.46
CA PHE A 240 -0.95 5.15 -4.57
C PHE A 240 0.10 5.60 -5.58
N ALA A 241 0.09 6.87 -5.99
CA ALA A 241 1.09 7.44 -6.88
C ALA A 241 2.52 7.41 -6.28
N ILE A 242 2.67 7.71 -4.99
CA ILE A 242 3.91 7.57 -4.24
C ILE A 242 4.39 6.11 -4.26
N GLY A 243 3.49 5.15 -4.05
CA GLY A 243 3.79 3.73 -4.16
C GLY A 243 4.29 3.32 -5.55
N MET A 244 3.68 3.86 -6.61
CA MET A 244 4.14 3.63 -7.98
C MET A 244 5.54 4.22 -8.21
N ALA A 245 5.79 5.44 -7.73
CA ALA A 245 7.11 6.08 -7.81
C ALA A 245 8.17 5.32 -7.02
N LEU A 246 7.82 4.83 -5.82
CA LEU A 246 8.67 3.98 -4.99
C LEU A 246 9.12 2.73 -5.75
N ALA A 247 8.21 2.05 -6.47
CA ALA A 247 8.56 0.89 -7.27
C ALA A 247 9.58 1.21 -8.38
N VAL A 248 9.46 2.38 -9.01
CA VAL A 248 10.42 2.83 -10.03
C VAL A 248 11.78 3.15 -9.39
N MET A 249 11.80 3.89 -8.28
CA MET A 249 13.03 4.29 -7.59
C MET A 249 13.78 3.11 -6.99
N VAL A 250 13.07 2.19 -6.32
CA VAL A 250 13.66 0.98 -5.74
C VAL A 250 14.23 0.08 -6.83
N ALA A 251 13.55 -0.03 -7.99
CA ALA A 251 14.07 -0.79 -9.11
C ALA A 251 15.31 -0.15 -9.76
N ALA A 252 15.45 1.19 -9.70
CA ALA A 252 16.62 1.90 -10.19
C ALA A 252 17.82 1.87 -9.23
N GLY A 253 17.57 1.69 -7.91
CA GLY A 253 18.58 1.62 -6.87
C GLY A 253 18.91 0.20 -6.39
N ASP A 254 18.89 -0.79 -7.30
CA ASP A 254 19.19 -2.20 -7.00
C ASP A 254 18.41 -2.80 -5.82
N GLY A 255 17.16 -2.37 -5.65
CA GLY A 255 16.29 -2.82 -4.58
C GLY A 255 16.35 -1.97 -3.29
N LEU A 256 17.08 -0.86 -3.25
CA LEU A 256 17.15 0.02 -2.09
C LEU A 256 16.95 1.49 -2.47
N LEU A 257 16.44 2.27 -1.52
CA LEU A 257 16.44 3.73 -1.63
C LEU A 257 17.81 4.30 -1.22
N PRO A 258 18.26 5.42 -1.82
CA PRO A 258 19.49 6.07 -1.42
C PRO A 258 19.39 6.61 0.02
N ARG A 259 20.33 6.17 0.86
CA ARG A 259 20.34 6.54 2.28
C ARG A 259 21.22 7.77 2.53
N ARG A 260 20.68 8.75 3.25
CA ARG A 260 21.40 9.93 3.75
C ARG A 260 21.29 9.94 5.27
N ALA A 261 22.41 10.12 5.97
CA ALA A 261 22.46 10.03 7.42
C ALA A 261 21.54 11.06 8.10
N TRP A 262 21.58 12.32 7.66
CA TRP A 262 20.73 13.38 8.19
C TRP A 262 19.24 13.10 7.98
N LEU A 263 18.85 12.58 6.81
CA LEU A 263 17.44 12.26 6.51
C LEU A 263 16.98 11.06 7.34
N THR A 264 17.85 10.07 7.52
CA THR A 264 17.59 8.94 8.43
C THR A 264 17.34 9.43 9.86
N ALA A 265 18.18 10.34 10.36
CA ALA A 265 18.03 10.92 11.69
C ALA A 265 16.73 11.73 11.80
N ALA A 266 16.40 12.53 10.78
CA ALA A 266 15.15 13.29 10.73
C ALA A 266 13.91 12.38 10.75
N CYS A 267 13.93 11.27 10.01
CA CYS A 267 12.85 10.28 10.05
C CYS A 267 12.70 9.67 11.45
N TRP A 268 13.79 9.25 12.09
CA TRP A 268 13.72 8.71 13.45
C TRP A 268 13.22 9.72 14.48
N ALA A 269 13.70 10.97 14.41
CA ALA A 269 13.24 12.05 15.29
C ALA A 269 11.74 12.31 15.10
N TYR A 270 11.27 12.38 13.85
CA TYR A 270 9.85 12.55 13.55
C TYR A 270 8.99 11.38 14.07
N LEU A 271 9.44 10.14 13.88
CA LEU A 271 8.72 8.96 14.39
C LEU A 271 8.69 8.93 15.92
N ALA A 272 9.76 9.37 16.59
CA ALA A 272 9.77 9.50 18.04
C ALA A 272 8.73 10.54 18.51
N VAL A 273 8.73 11.75 17.92
CA VAL A 273 7.73 12.78 18.23
C VAL A 273 6.31 12.27 17.97
N SER A 274 6.08 11.60 16.84
CA SER A 274 4.78 11.02 16.50
C SER A 274 4.34 9.95 17.52
N LEU A 275 5.26 9.11 17.99
CA LEU A 275 4.99 8.15 19.04
C LEU A 275 4.53 8.85 20.32
N PHE A 276 5.31 9.82 20.83
CA PHE A 276 4.92 10.55 22.05
C PHE A 276 3.60 11.29 21.91
N GLN A 277 3.30 11.79 20.71
CA GLN A 277 2.03 12.48 20.43
C GLN A 277 0.83 11.52 20.35
N ALA A 278 1.02 10.31 19.83
CA ALA A 278 -0.05 9.37 19.52
C ALA A 278 -0.36 8.39 20.66
N VAL A 279 0.61 8.07 21.52
CA VAL A 279 0.43 7.13 22.63
C VAL A 279 -0.79 7.51 23.48
N PRO A 280 -1.71 6.57 23.78
CA PRO A 280 -2.86 6.81 24.65
C PRO A 280 -2.42 6.78 26.12
N TRP A 281 -1.76 7.85 26.58
CA TRP A 281 -1.16 7.97 27.91
C TRP A 281 -2.15 7.69 29.04
N ASP A 282 -3.37 8.21 28.92
CA ASP A 282 -4.47 8.04 29.86
C ASP A 282 -4.91 6.57 29.99
N VAL A 283 -5.00 5.85 28.87
CA VAL A 283 -5.36 4.42 28.86
C VAL A 283 -4.29 3.57 29.55
N PHE A 284 -3.02 3.97 29.44
CA PHE A 284 -1.92 3.31 30.15
C PHE A 284 -1.77 3.75 31.61
N GLY A 285 -2.53 4.74 32.08
CA GLY A 285 -2.40 5.29 33.43
C GLY A 285 -1.08 6.05 33.64
N LEU A 286 -0.52 6.62 32.58
CA LEU A 286 0.73 7.37 32.58
C LEU A 286 0.47 8.89 32.50
N PRO A 287 1.39 9.74 32.98
CA PRO A 287 1.31 11.17 32.76
C PRO A 287 1.27 11.49 31.26
N ASP A 288 0.51 12.52 30.89
CA ASP A 288 0.46 12.99 29.51
C ASP A 288 1.81 13.61 29.12
N MET A 289 2.49 12.97 28.16
CA MET A 289 3.78 13.41 27.63
C MET A 289 3.67 13.89 26.19
N ARG A 290 2.46 14.27 25.72
CA ARG A 290 2.28 14.80 24.38
C ARG A 290 3.10 16.09 24.20
N PRO A 291 3.94 16.18 23.16
CA PRO A 291 4.78 17.35 22.94
C PRO A 291 3.98 18.59 22.52
N PHE A 292 2.80 18.41 21.91
CA PHE A 292 1.97 19.49 21.41
C PHE A 292 0.47 19.29 21.70
N GLU A 293 -0.23 20.39 21.95
CA GLU A 293 -1.70 20.46 21.92
C GLU A 293 -2.16 20.60 20.47
N MET A 294 -2.75 19.54 19.91
CA MET A 294 -3.19 19.51 18.51
C MET A 294 -4.36 18.56 18.30
N ALA A 295 -5.16 18.83 17.27
CA ALA A 295 -6.23 17.93 16.84
C ALA A 295 -5.66 16.63 16.26
N VAL A 296 -6.44 15.54 16.38
CA VAL A 296 -6.06 14.24 15.80
C VAL A 296 -5.88 14.39 14.28
N PRO A 297 -4.74 13.96 13.71
CA PRO A 297 -4.52 14.04 12.26
C PRO A 297 -5.61 13.32 11.46
N ASP A 298 -6.28 14.06 10.58
CA ASP A 298 -7.39 13.56 9.77
C ASP A 298 -6.93 12.40 8.86
N LYS A 299 -7.57 11.25 9.02
CA LYS A 299 -7.33 10.03 8.23
C LYS A 299 -8.04 10.06 6.88
N ALA A 300 -9.24 10.64 6.82
CA ALA A 300 -10.06 10.57 5.63
C ALA A 300 -9.36 11.21 4.43
N ARG A 301 -8.63 12.30 4.68
CA ARG A 301 -7.91 13.08 3.68
C ARG A 301 -6.39 12.87 3.70
N VAL A 302 -5.90 11.88 4.45
CA VAL A 302 -4.46 11.62 4.64
C VAL A 302 -3.73 12.92 4.98
N SER A 303 -4.04 13.51 6.13
CA SER A 303 -3.45 14.79 6.52
C SER A 303 -1.92 14.79 6.45
N PRO A 304 -1.27 15.96 6.28
CA PRO A 304 0.18 16.04 6.06
C PRO A 304 1.02 15.28 7.10
N LEU A 305 0.60 15.27 8.37
CA LEU A 305 1.29 14.54 9.44
C LEU A 305 1.23 13.03 9.25
N ARG A 306 0.09 12.49 8.80
CA ARG A 306 -0.05 11.07 8.45
C ARG A 306 0.79 10.71 7.24
N LEU A 307 0.78 11.57 6.21
CA LEU A 307 1.59 11.38 5.01
C LEU A 307 3.09 11.35 5.32
N LEU A 308 3.59 12.33 6.06
CA LEU A 308 5.00 12.38 6.48
C LEU A 308 5.39 11.16 7.33
N HIS A 309 4.47 10.70 8.18
CA HIS A 309 4.69 9.51 9.02
C HIS A 309 4.88 8.24 8.19
N ILE A 310 3.97 7.95 7.26
CA ILE A 310 4.14 6.77 6.42
C ILE A 310 5.37 6.88 5.50
N LEU A 311 5.69 8.08 5.01
CA LEU A 311 6.90 8.30 4.20
C LEU A 311 8.18 8.07 5.00
N ALA A 312 8.24 8.51 6.26
CA ALA A 312 9.38 8.26 7.15
C ALA A 312 9.57 6.76 7.39
N LEU A 313 8.49 6.02 7.67
CA LEU A 313 8.52 4.56 7.81
C LEU A 313 9.03 3.88 6.54
N ILE A 314 8.47 4.22 5.37
CA ILE A 314 8.87 3.63 4.08
C ILE A 314 10.33 3.94 3.75
N TYR A 315 10.79 5.17 3.99
CA TYR A 315 12.18 5.55 3.77
C TYR A 315 13.15 4.67 4.60
N LEU A 316 12.86 4.49 5.88
CA LEU A 316 13.68 3.65 6.76
C LEU A 316 13.62 2.17 6.37
N LEU A 317 12.44 1.65 5.99
CA LEU A 317 12.24 0.27 5.58
C LEU A 317 12.98 -0.06 4.27
N PHE A 318 12.85 0.79 3.24
CA PHE A 318 13.45 0.56 1.92
C PHE A 318 14.87 1.10 1.78
N GLY A 319 15.34 1.94 2.71
CA GLY A 319 16.74 2.37 2.80
C GLY A 319 17.62 1.47 3.67
N SER A 320 17.08 0.41 4.29
CA SER A 320 17.81 -0.46 5.21
C SER A 320 18.09 -1.86 4.63
N PRO A 321 19.36 -2.20 4.34
CA PRO A 321 19.74 -3.56 3.93
C PRO A 321 19.43 -4.63 4.99
N VAL A 322 19.48 -4.26 6.28
CA VAL A 322 19.17 -5.17 7.39
C VAL A 322 17.71 -5.60 7.33
N LEU A 323 16.79 -4.63 7.16
CA LEU A 323 15.36 -4.92 7.07
C LEU A 323 15.02 -5.67 5.79
N HIS A 324 15.74 -5.39 4.70
CA HIS A 324 15.64 -6.19 3.48
C HIS A 324 16.01 -7.66 3.72
N ARG A 325 17.15 -7.94 4.36
CA ARG A 325 17.54 -9.32 4.73
C ARG A 325 16.53 -9.96 5.68
N LEU A 326 16.04 -9.21 6.66
CA LEU A 326 15.07 -9.72 7.63
C LEU A 326 13.78 -10.17 6.94
N ALA A 327 13.29 -9.40 5.97
CA ALA A 327 12.11 -9.74 5.17
C ALA A 327 12.28 -11.01 4.30
N THR A 328 13.51 -11.39 3.98
CA THR A 328 13.81 -12.65 3.28
C THR A 328 13.92 -13.86 4.22
N SER A 329 13.84 -13.63 5.54
CA SER A 329 14.01 -14.68 6.54
C SER A 329 12.86 -15.70 6.52
N PRO A 330 13.14 -17.01 6.63
CA PRO A 330 12.12 -18.04 6.76
C PRO A 330 11.14 -17.82 7.92
N ARG A 331 11.55 -17.09 8.97
CA ARG A 331 10.72 -16.78 10.14
C ARG A 331 9.52 -15.88 9.80
N LEU A 332 9.62 -15.07 8.76
CA LEU A 332 8.55 -14.17 8.32
C LEU A 332 7.68 -14.77 7.20
N ARG A 333 7.88 -16.05 6.86
CA ARG A 333 7.06 -16.76 5.86
C ARG A 333 5.55 -16.71 6.15
N PRO A 334 5.07 -16.84 7.40
CA PRO A 334 3.64 -16.69 7.66
C PRO A 334 3.09 -15.34 7.19
N LEU A 335 3.83 -14.25 7.43
CA LEU A 335 3.46 -12.92 6.96
C LEU A 335 3.53 -12.82 5.43
N GLU A 336 4.55 -13.41 4.82
CA GLU A 336 4.68 -13.46 3.37
C GLU A 336 3.47 -14.17 2.71
N TRP A 337 3.03 -15.31 3.25
CA TRP A 337 1.83 -16.02 2.78
C TRP A 337 0.59 -15.12 2.86
N CYS A 338 0.41 -14.45 4.00
CA CYS A 338 -0.70 -13.51 4.19
C CYS A 338 -0.67 -12.39 3.15
N GLY A 339 0.50 -11.81 2.86
CA GLY A 339 0.63 -10.76 1.86
C GLY A 339 0.34 -11.23 0.42
N ARG A 340 0.81 -12.43 0.07
CA ARG A 340 0.58 -13.04 -1.26
C ARG A 340 -0.89 -13.28 -1.55
N HIS A 341 -1.63 -13.71 -0.52
CA HIS A 341 -3.07 -13.98 -0.57
C HIS A 341 -3.88 -12.89 0.14
N SER A 342 -3.45 -11.63 -0.05
CA SER A 342 -3.96 -10.51 0.74
C SER A 342 -5.46 -10.28 0.62
N LEU A 343 -6.10 -10.58 -0.52
CA LEU A 343 -7.53 -10.34 -0.68
C LEU A 343 -8.37 -11.34 0.13
N GLU A 344 -8.01 -12.62 0.08
CA GLU A 344 -8.68 -13.70 0.82
C GLU A 344 -8.47 -13.55 2.32
N VAL A 345 -7.24 -13.25 2.73
CA VAL A 345 -6.88 -13.06 4.13
C VAL A 345 -7.53 -11.80 4.70
N PHE A 346 -7.60 -10.71 3.92
CA PHE A 346 -8.36 -9.52 4.27
C PHE A 346 -9.84 -9.85 4.50
N ALA A 347 -10.47 -10.57 3.56
CA ALA A 347 -11.88 -10.92 3.67
C ALA A 347 -12.19 -11.79 4.89
N LEU A 348 -11.36 -12.80 5.18
CA LEU A 348 -11.50 -13.60 6.39
C LEU A 348 -11.27 -12.74 7.66
N GLY A 349 -10.24 -11.90 7.66
CA GLY A 349 -9.99 -10.96 8.77
C GLY A 349 -11.17 -10.03 9.01
N CYS A 350 -11.82 -9.55 7.94
CA CYS A 350 -13.01 -8.73 8.02
C CYS A 350 -14.17 -9.44 8.74
N LEU A 351 -14.44 -10.68 8.36
CA LEU A 351 -15.50 -11.48 8.98
C LEU A 351 -15.14 -11.84 10.43
N ALA A 352 -13.89 -12.20 10.70
CA ALA A 352 -13.43 -12.53 12.05
C ALA A 352 -13.51 -11.33 13.00
N ALA A 353 -13.11 -10.13 12.55
CA ALA A 353 -13.21 -8.92 13.37
C ALA A 353 -14.66 -8.44 13.52
N LEU A 354 -15.54 -8.68 12.54
CA LEU A 354 -16.99 -8.51 12.73
C LEU A 354 -17.51 -9.40 13.88
N ILE A 355 -17.14 -10.69 13.88
CA ILE A 355 -17.52 -11.63 14.95
C ILE A 355 -16.97 -11.14 16.30
N GLY A 356 -15.69 -10.75 16.37
CA GLY A 356 -15.10 -10.18 17.58
C GLY A 356 -15.87 -8.95 18.09
N ARG A 357 -16.23 -8.04 17.19
CA ARG A 357 -16.98 -6.82 17.51
C ARG A 357 -18.37 -7.12 18.09
N ILE A 358 -19.14 -8.03 17.49
CA ILE A 358 -20.46 -8.39 18.00
C ILE A 358 -20.35 -9.17 19.31
N SER A 359 -19.35 -10.05 19.46
CA SER A 359 -19.10 -10.78 20.71
C SER A 359 -18.76 -9.85 21.86
N TYR A 360 -17.85 -8.90 21.68
CA TYR A 360 -17.48 -7.96 22.75
C TYR A 360 -18.65 -7.04 23.12
N ARG A 361 -19.50 -6.69 22.15
CA ARG A 361 -20.69 -5.89 22.41
C ARG A 361 -21.73 -6.64 23.23
N THR A 362 -21.90 -7.94 22.98
CA THR A 362 -22.91 -8.77 23.68
C THR A 362 -22.42 -9.23 25.05
N PHE A 363 -21.16 -9.67 25.15
CA PHE A 363 -20.63 -10.34 26.35
C PHE A 363 -19.63 -9.48 27.14
N GLY A 364 -19.29 -8.29 26.64
CA GLY A 364 -18.24 -7.44 27.18
C GLY A 364 -16.83 -7.90 26.75
N PRO A 365 -15.84 -6.99 26.71
CA PRO A 365 -14.46 -7.31 26.29
C PRO A 365 -13.66 -7.97 27.43
N SER A 366 -14.09 -9.13 27.93
CA SER A 366 -13.34 -9.85 28.98
C SER A 366 -12.02 -10.42 28.47
N TRP A 367 -11.00 -10.53 29.33
CA TRP A 367 -9.68 -11.05 28.95
C TRP A 367 -9.71 -12.41 28.22
N PRO A 368 -10.45 -13.43 28.69
CA PRO A 368 -10.53 -14.71 27.99
C PRO A 368 -11.15 -14.58 26.58
N LEU A 369 -12.19 -13.75 26.44
CA LEU A 369 -12.81 -13.50 25.14
C LEU A 369 -11.85 -12.75 24.22
N GLN A 370 -11.11 -11.77 24.74
CA GLN A 370 -10.11 -11.06 23.94
C GLN A 370 -9.01 -11.98 23.44
N VAL A 371 -8.45 -12.82 24.31
CA VAL A 371 -7.43 -13.80 23.93
C VAL A 371 -7.98 -14.79 22.90
N GLY A 372 -9.17 -15.34 23.12
CA GLY A 372 -9.80 -16.29 22.21
C GLY A 372 -10.07 -15.71 20.82
N VAL A 373 -10.65 -14.51 20.75
CA VAL A 373 -10.95 -13.82 19.48
C VAL A 373 -9.66 -13.49 18.72
N ASN A 374 -8.66 -12.92 19.38
CA ASN A 374 -7.41 -12.54 18.69
C ASN A 374 -6.61 -13.77 18.24
N LEU A 375 -6.37 -14.74 19.13
CA LEU A 375 -5.61 -15.93 18.77
C LEU A 375 -6.36 -16.76 17.71
N GLY A 376 -7.66 -16.93 17.86
CA GLY A 376 -8.50 -17.64 16.89
C GLY A 376 -8.52 -16.96 15.53
N GLY A 377 -8.73 -15.64 15.49
CA GLY A 377 -8.74 -14.86 14.24
C GLY A 377 -7.38 -14.87 13.54
N LEU A 378 -6.29 -14.59 14.26
CA LEU A 378 -4.93 -14.62 13.71
C LEU A 378 -4.55 -16.03 13.21
N ALA A 379 -4.85 -17.07 13.98
CA ALA A 379 -4.60 -18.45 13.56
C ALA A 379 -5.38 -18.81 12.30
N ALA A 380 -6.66 -18.44 12.21
CA ALA A 380 -7.49 -18.69 11.04
C ALA A 380 -6.95 -17.98 9.79
N MET A 381 -6.55 -16.70 9.93
CA MET A 381 -5.95 -15.92 8.84
C MET A 381 -4.64 -16.55 8.33
N ILE A 382 -3.75 -16.94 9.24
CA ILE A 382 -2.47 -17.57 8.89
C ILE A 382 -2.69 -18.96 8.29
N ALA A 383 -3.62 -19.75 8.83
CA ALA A 383 -3.95 -21.07 8.33
C ALA A 383 -4.53 -21.02 6.90
N LEU A 384 -5.43 -20.07 6.63
CA LEU A 384 -5.95 -19.83 5.29
C LEU A 384 -4.82 -19.46 4.33
N ALA A 385 -3.96 -18.52 4.72
CA ALA A 385 -2.83 -18.09 3.90
C ALA A 385 -1.88 -19.25 3.56
N TRP A 386 -1.55 -20.08 4.57
CA TRP A 386 -0.73 -21.27 4.39
C TRP A 386 -1.38 -22.28 3.44
N PHE A 387 -2.67 -22.55 3.60
CA PHE A 387 -3.41 -23.48 2.74
C PHE A 387 -3.41 -23.02 1.27
N LEU A 388 -3.67 -21.72 1.03
CA LEU A 388 -3.67 -21.15 -0.31
C LEU A 388 -2.27 -21.16 -0.94
N ASP A 389 -1.22 -20.82 -0.19
CA ASP A 389 0.17 -20.84 -0.69
C ASP A 389 0.60 -22.28 -1.01
N ARG A 390 0.24 -23.26 -0.16
CA ARG A 390 0.50 -24.69 -0.41
C ARG A 390 -0.22 -25.19 -1.66
N ARG A 391 -1.51 -24.86 -1.83
CA ARG A 391 -2.28 -25.25 -3.01
C ARG A 391 -1.68 -24.65 -4.29
N ALA A 392 -1.30 -23.37 -4.25
CA ALA A 392 -0.68 -22.70 -5.39
C ALA A 392 0.66 -23.36 -5.80
N ARG A 393 1.46 -23.82 -4.83
CA ARG A 393 2.70 -24.58 -5.10
C ARG A 393 2.42 -25.94 -5.73
N LEU A 394 1.42 -26.67 -5.23
CA LEU A 394 1.06 -27.99 -5.77
C LEU A 394 0.53 -27.90 -7.20
N SER A 395 -0.27 -26.87 -7.52
CA SER A 395 -0.75 -26.64 -8.90
C SER A 395 0.34 -26.14 -9.85
N ALA A 396 1.49 -25.71 -9.34
CA ALA A 396 2.64 -25.27 -10.13
C ALA A 396 3.74 -26.35 -10.23
N ALA A 397 3.59 -27.48 -9.53
CA ALA A 397 4.48 -28.62 -9.69
C ALA A 397 4.16 -29.31 -11.04
N PRO A 398 5.18 -29.58 -11.88
CA PRO A 398 5.01 -30.15 -13.21
C PRO A 398 4.46 -31.58 -13.21
#